data_AF-A0A244E4I0-F1
#
_entry.id   AF-A0A244E4I0-F1
#
_cell.length_a   1.000
_cell.length_b   1.000
_cell.length_c   1.000
_cell.angle_alpha   90.00
_cell.angle_beta   90.00
_cell.angle_gamma   90.00
#
_symmetry.space_group_name_H-M   'P 1'
#
loop_
_entity.id
_entity.type
_entity.pdbx_description
1 polymer ?
#
loop_
_entity_poly.entity_id
_entity_poly.type
_entity_poly.pdbx_seq_one_letter_code
_entity_poly.pdbx_strand_id
1 'polypeptide(L)' 'MPTIRVEMFEGRTVEQKRAFAQALTEAAVRTIGASPESVDILFFDIQKQDWATGGRLWSDPAPAKAD' A
#
# COMPACT_ATOMS: atom_id res chain seq x y z
N MET A 1 -7.57 -6.25 -17.53
CA MET A 1 -8.14 -5.19 -16.69
C MET A 1 -7.93 -5.56 -15.21
N PRO A 2 -6.70 -5.41 -14.68
CA PRO A 2 -6.44 -5.65 -13.27
C PRO A 2 -6.88 -4.46 -12.41
N THR A 3 -7.43 -4.75 -11.23
CA THR A 3 -7.61 -3.77 -10.16
C THR A 3 -6.65 -4.10 -9.02
N ILE A 4 -5.80 -3.16 -8.65
CA ILE A 4 -4.78 -3.31 -7.60
C ILE A 4 -5.23 -2.52 -6.38
N ARG A 5 -5.42 -3.21 -5.25
CA ARG A 5 -5.71 -2.60 -3.96
C ARG A 5 -4.44 -2.47 -3.14
N VAL A 6 -4.10 -1.25 -2.76
CA VAL A 6 -2.94 -0.96 -1.91
C VAL A 6 -3.43 -0.57 -0.54
N GLU A 7 -3.27 -1.47 0.42
CA GLU A 7 -3.42 -1.16 1.85
C GLU A 7 -2.06 -0.81 2.45
N MET A 8 -1.95 0.37 3.03
CA MET A 8 -0.72 0.83 3.67
C MET A 8 -1.04 1.80 4.78
N PHE A 9 -0.08 2.03 5.68
CA PHE A 9 -0.23 3.08 6.67
C PHE A 9 -0.38 4.45 6.03
N GLU A 10 -1.21 5.29 6.64
CA GLU A 10 -1.34 6.70 6.26
C GLU A 10 -0.01 7.48 6.32
N GLY A 11 -0.03 8.70 5.77
CA GLY A 11 1.10 9.63 5.83
C GLY A 11 1.97 9.71 4.57
N ARG A 12 1.60 9.02 3.48
CA ARG A 12 2.28 9.19 2.18
C ARG A 12 1.78 10.46 1.51
N THR A 13 2.69 11.23 0.91
CA THR A 13 2.30 12.41 0.13
C THR A 13 1.63 12.02 -1.18
N VAL A 14 0.94 12.96 -1.81
CA VAL A 14 0.33 12.77 -3.13
C VAL A 14 1.40 12.42 -4.17
N GLU A 15 2.59 13.02 -4.09
CA GLU A 15 3.72 12.78 -4.98
C GLU A 15 4.21 11.33 -4.87
N GLN A 16 4.29 10.80 -3.65
CA GLN A 16 4.67 9.40 -3.43
C GLN A 16 3.62 8.44 -3.98
N LYS A 17 2.32 8.70 -3.75
CA LYS A 17 1.24 7.89 -4.33
C LYS A 17 1.24 7.94 -5.86
N ARG A 18 1.52 9.10 -6.46
CA ARG A 18 1.63 9.28 -7.92
C ARG A 18 2.77 8.43 -8.49
N ALA A 19 3.96 8.53 -7.90
CA ALA A 19 5.11 7.74 -8.32
C ALA A 19 4.85 6.23 -8.17
N PHE A 20 4.20 5.83 -7.08
CA PHE A 20 3.88 4.42 -6.85
C PHE A 20 2.83 3.89 -7.81
N ALA A 21 1.79 4.67 -8.12
CA ALA A 21 0.79 4.31 -9.13
C ALA A 21 1.44 4.06 -10.50
N GLN A 22 2.34 4.96 -10.92
CA GLN A 22 3.09 4.79 -12.17
C GLN A 22 3.89 3.48 -12.18
N ALA A 23 4.65 3.21 -11.11
CA ALA A 23 5.47 2.00 -11.03
C ALA A 23 4.64 0.70 -11.07
N LEU A 24 3.47 0.67 -10.41
CA LEU A 24 2.56 -0.47 -10.43
C LEU A 24 1.94 -0.69 -11.82
N THR A 25 1.52 0.38 -12.49
CA THR A 25 1.00 0.30 -13.87
C THR A 25 2.08 -0.22 -14.82
N GLU A 26 3.30 0.32 -14.76
CA GLU A 26 4.42 -0.16 -15.58
C GLU A 26 4.74 -1.64 -15.33
N ALA A 27 4.66 -2.08 -14.07
CA ALA A 27 4.84 -3.48 -13.73
C ALA A 27 3.73 -4.35 -14.35
N ALA A 28 2.46 -3.97 -14.22
CA ALA A 28 1.33 -4.71 -14.79
C ALA A 28 1.42 -4.82 -16.33
N VAL A 29 1.79 -3.72 -17.00
CA VAL A 29 2.00 -3.73 -18.45
C VAL A 29 3.10 -4.70 -18.84
N ARG A 30 4.25 -4.63 -18.15
CA ARG A 30 5.43 -5.44 -18.48
C ARG A 30 5.26 -6.93 -18.17
N THR A 31 4.58 -7.29 -17.09
CA THR A 31 4.59 -8.68 -16.58
C THR A 31 3.38 -9.49 -17.00
N ILE A 32 2.20 -8.87 -17.09
CA ILE A 32 0.95 -9.57 -17.42
C ILE A 32 0.29 -9.05 -18.69
N GLY A 33 0.96 -8.14 -19.42
CA GLY A 33 0.48 -7.63 -20.70
C GLY A 33 -0.80 -6.79 -20.59
N ALA A 34 -1.08 -6.20 -19.42
CA ALA A 34 -2.20 -5.28 -19.28
C ALA A 34 -1.96 -4.02 -20.11
N SER A 35 -3.02 -3.41 -20.64
CA SER A 35 -2.90 -2.06 -21.19
C SER A 35 -2.93 -1.02 -20.06
N PRO A 36 -2.14 0.07 -20.15
CA PRO A 36 -2.04 1.07 -19.06
C PRO A 36 -3.41 1.62 -18.61
N GLU A 37 -4.30 1.88 -19.56
CA GLU A 37 -5.65 2.40 -19.33
C GLU A 37 -6.61 1.40 -18.68
N SER A 38 -6.23 0.12 -18.61
CA SER A 38 -7.02 -0.94 -17.97
C SER A 38 -6.58 -1.26 -16.54
N VAL A 39 -5.57 -0.56 -16.01
CA VAL A 39 -5.01 -0.77 -14.67
C VAL A 39 -5.59 0.25 -13.70
N ASP A 40 -6.47 -0.22 -12.81
CA ASP A 40 -7.00 0.60 -11.73
C ASP A 40 -6.20 0.38 -10.44
N ILE A 41 -5.88 1.45 -9.72
CA ILE A 41 -5.14 1.40 -8.45
C ILE A 41 -5.90 2.20 -7.40
N LEU A 42 -6.27 1.52 -6.31
CA LEU A 42 -6.98 2.13 -5.18
C LEU A 42 -6.08 2.10 -3.94
N PHE A 43 -5.81 3.29 -3.40
CA PHE A 43 -5.06 3.45 -2.14
C PHE A 43 -6.01 3.50 -0.95
N PHE A 44 -5.78 2.62 0.01
CA PHE A 44 -6.44 2.58 1.31
C PHE A 44 -5.41 2.90 2.38
N ASP A 45 -5.47 4.12 2.89
CA ASP A 45 -4.64 4.56 4.00
C ASP A 45 -5.26 4.06 5.31
N ILE A 46 -4.50 3.30 6.07
CA ILE A 46 -4.93 2.68 7.32
C ILE A 46 -4.22 3.38 8.47
N GLN A 47 -4.95 3.85 9.47
CA GLN A 47 -4.34 4.41 10.67
C GLN A 47 -3.71 3.28 11.49
N LYS A 48 -2.68 3.59 12.28
CA LYS A 48 -1.94 2.56 13.01
C LYS A 48 -2.81 1.78 14.01
N GLN A 49 -3.85 2.41 14.55
CA GLN A 49 -4.81 1.76 15.45
C GLN A 49 -5.82 0.84 14.75
N ASP A 50 -5.91 0.92 13.41
CA ASP A 50 -6.84 0.12 12.61
C ASP A 50 -6.17 -1.13 12.00
N TRP A 51 -4.86 -1.33 12.26
CA TRP A 51 -4.10 -2.49 11.80
C TRP A 51 -3.51 -3.25 12.99
N ALA A 52 -3.77 -4.56 13.06
CA ALA A 52 -3.12 -5.46 14.02
C ALA A 52 -2.18 -6.49 13.35
N THR A 53 -1.11 -6.87 14.02
CA THR A 53 -0.28 -8.02 13.62
C THR A 53 0.12 -8.81 14.87
N GLY A 54 -0.07 -10.14 14.85
CA GLY A 54 0.20 -10.98 16.02
C GLY A 54 -0.60 -10.58 17.26
N GLY A 55 -1.81 -10.07 17.09
CA GLY A 55 -2.69 -9.63 18.18
C GLY A 55 -2.35 -8.29 18.82
N ARG A 56 -1.42 -7.49 18.24
CA ARG A 56 -1.09 -6.14 18.72
C ARG A 56 -1.41 -5.09 17.68
N LEU A 57 -1.94 -3.95 18.10
CA LEU A 57 -2.16 -2.82 17.20
C LEU A 57 -0.82 -2.17 16.85
N TRP A 58 -0.71 -1.65 15.64
CA TRP A 58 0.48 -0.90 15.24
C TRP A 58 0.58 0.48 15.91
N SER A 59 -0.49 0.92 16.57
CA SER A 59 -0.49 2.09 17.47
C SER A 59 0.06 1.78 18.86
N ASP A 60 0.19 0.50 19.23
CA ASP A 60 0.72 0.13 20.54
C ASP A 60 2.20 0.54 20.64
N PRO A 61 2.67 0.92 21.83
CA PRO A 61 4.10 1.15 22.04
C PRO A 61 4.88 -0.11 21.67
N ALA A 62 6.07 0.10 21.09
CA ALA A 62 6.97 -1.01 20.79
C ALA A 62 7.18 -1.86 22.05
N PRO A 63 7.22 -3.21 21.93
CA PRO A 63 7.53 -4.03 23.07
C PRO A 63 8.85 -3.56 23.67
N ALA A 64 8.89 -3.45 25.01
CA ALA A 64 10.14 -3.21 25.71
C ALA A 64 11.16 -4.23 25.19
N LYS A 65 12.35 -3.77 24.79
CA LYS A 65 13.43 -4.67 24.41
C LYS A 65 13.64 -5.61 25.59
N ALA A 66 13.49 -6.91 25.37
CA ALA A 66 13.95 -7.90 26.33
C ALA A 66 15.48 -7.83 26.37
N ASP A 67 16.04 -7.72 27.57
CA ASP A 67 17.49 -7.78 27.81
C ASP A 67 18.10 -9.13 27.40
#